data_AF-A0A951N0A4-F1
#
_entry.id   AF-A0A951N0A4-F1
#
_cell.length_a   1.000
_cell.length_b   1.000
_cell.length_c   1.000
_cell.angle_alpha   90.00
_cell.angle_beta   90.00
_cell.angle_gamma   90.00
#
_symmetry.space_group_name_H-M   'P 1'
#
loop_
_entity.id
_entity.type
_entity.pdbx_description
1 polymer ?
#
loop_
_entity_poly.entity_id
_entity_poly.type
_entity_poly.pdbx_seq_one_letter_code
_entity_poly.pdbx_strand_id
1 'polypeptide(L)'
;MADAAAGVPLDVTLTGSTGVWEGLGWGAGHLRSRQLQVRADGRRLGGRPRHTTVWLPDPQGRVTSARPVRAPVPRPQRVESVA
;
A
#
# COMPACT_ATOMS: atom_id res chain seq x y z
N MET A 1 -11.48 -2.16 7.98
CA MET A 1 -10.75 -2.79 9.10
C MET A 1 -9.48 -1.98 9.31
N ALA A 2 -9.53 -0.98 10.19
CA ALA A 2 -8.34 -0.22 10.58
C ALA A 2 -7.67 -0.99 11.71
N ASP A 3 -6.50 -1.57 11.46
CA ASP A 3 -5.58 -1.88 12.56
C ASP A 3 -4.58 -0.73 12.65
N ALA A 4 -5.07 0.41 13.15
CA ALA A 4 -4.19 1.42 13.67
C ALA A 4 -3.79 0.93 15.05
N ALA A 5 -2.72 0.13 15.12
CA ALA A 5 -2.09 -0.25 16.36
C ALA A 5 -2.00 1.00 17.25
N ALA A 6 -2.82 1.04 18.30
CA ALA A 6 -2.97 2.21 19.16
C ALA A 6 -1.71 2.33 20.04
N GLY A 7 -0.64 2.83 19.42
CA GLY A 7 0.61 3.19 20.06
C GLY A 7 0.65 4.68 20.37
N VAL A 8 1.59 5.04 21.25
CA VAL A 8 2.00 6.43 21.54
C VAL A 8 2.04 7.25 20.23
N PRO A 9 1.55 8.50 20.20
CA PRO A 9 1.55 9.31 18.99
C PRO A 9 2.97 9.46 18.43
N LEU A 10 3.23 8.75 17.33
CA LEU A 10 4.50 8.75 16.63
C LEU A 10 4.63 9.99 15.74
N ASP A 11 5.86 10.41 15.49
CA ASP A 11 6.13 11.54 14.58
C ASP A 11 5.72 11.21 13.14
N VAL A 12 5.93 9.96 12.72
CA VAL A 12 5.54 9.41 11.43
C VAL A 12 5.14 7.95 11.59
N THR A 13 4.00 7.56 11.01
CA THR A 13 3.53 6.17 10.91
C THR A 13 3.45 5.78 9.44
N LEU A 14 3.98 4.61 9.10
CA LEU A 14 3.88 4.03 7.76
C LEU A 14 2.91 2.84 7.78
N THR A 15 1.90 2.86 6.91
CA THR A 15 0.94 1.78 6.75
C THR A 15 0.97 1.29 5.32
N GLY A 16 1.15 -0.02 5.13
CA GLY A 16 1.06 -0.67 3.82
C GLY A 16 -0.36 -1.20 3.57
N SER A 17 -0.88 -1.01 2.36
CA SER A 17 -2.11 -1.67 1.91
C SER A 17 -1.79 -2.89 1.03
N THR A 18 -2.84 -3.62 0.60
CA THR A 18 -2.72 -4.85 -0.18
C THR A 18 -1.87 -4.64 -1.44
N GLY A 19 -0.93 -5.54 -1.67
CA GLY A 19 0.04 -5.45 -2.75
C GLY A 19 -0.03 -6.61 -3.75
N VAL A 20 0.57 -6.42 -4.92
CA VAL A 20 0.74 -7.46 -5.94
C VAL A 20 2.04 -8.20 -5.66
N TRP A 21 1.99 -9.52 -5.56
CA TRP A 21 3.17 -10.36 -5.35
C TRP A 21 3.72 -10.91 -6.67
N GLU A 22 5.05 -11.04 -6.73
CA GLU A 22 5.79 -11.64 -7.83
C GLU A 22 6.72 -12.76 -7.35
N GLY A 23 7.09 -13.65 -8.27
CA GLY A 23 8.11 -14.69 -8.04
C GLY A 23 7.62 -16.14 -8.15
N LEU A 24 6.31 -16.37 -8.29
CA LEU A 24 5.74 -17.72 -8.42
C LEU A 24 5.99 -18.38 -9.78
N GLY A 25 6.39 -17.61 -10.82
CA GLY A 25 6.57 -18.14 -12.17
C GLY A 25 5.32 -18.85 -12.67
N TRP A 26 5.46 -20.12 -13.09
CA TRP A 26 4.37 -21.00 -13.53
C TRP A 26 3.60 -21.69 -12.39
N GLY A 27 3.77 -21.23 -11.14
CA GLY A 27 3.09 -21.77 -9.96
C GLY A 27 3.95 -22.61 -9.02
N ALA A 28 5.23 -22.81 -9.33
CA ALA A 28 6.19 -23.57 -8.50
C ALA A 28 7.30 -22.70 -7.87
N GLY A 29 7.20 -21.37 -7.96
CA GLY A 29 8.16 -20.42 -7.39
C GLY A 29 7.88 -20.02 -5.94
N HIS A 30 8.65 -19.07 -5.43
CA HIS A 30 8.46 -18.47 -4.10
C HIS A 30 8.05 -17.01 -4.27
N LEU A 31 7.36 -16.43 -3.29
CA LEU A 31 7.12 -14.98 -3.28
C LEU A 31 8.47 -14.26 -3.09
N ARG A 32 8.90 -13.50 -4.09
CA ARG A 32 10.21 -12.83 -4.09
C ARG A 32 10.09 -11.34 -3.84
N SER A 33 9.06 -10.72 -4.40
CA SER A 33 8.85 -9.27 -4.33
C SER A 33 7.36 -8.98 -4.21
N ARG A 34 7.01 -7.85 -3.58
CA ARG A 34 5.66 -7.28 -3.71
C ARG A 34 5.72 -5.80 -4.00
N GLN A 35 4.80 -5.36 -4.85
CA GLN A 35 4.50 -3.96 -5.00
C GLN A 35 3.36 -3.60 -4.05
N LEU A 36 3.53 -2.62 -3.17
CA LEU A 36 2.46 -2.14 -2.29
C LEU A 36 2.39 -0.62 -2.22
N GLN A 37 1.19 -0.10 -1.93
CA GLN A 37 1.03 1.32 -1.61
C GLN A 37 1.32 1.53 -0.12
N VAL A 38 2.20 2.49 0.15
CA VAL A 38 2.54 2.95 1.50
C VAL A 38 1.89 4.31 1.72
N ARG A 39 1.16 4.43 2.83
CA ARG A 39 0.66 5.69 3.38
C ARG A 39 1.57 6.12 4.53
N ALA A 40 2.02 7.37 4.49
CA ALA A 40 2.69 8.03 5.60
C ALA A 40 1.72 9.04 6.24
N ASP A 41 1.59 8.99 7.56
CA ASP A 41 0.76 9.88 8.38
C ASP A 41 1.52 10.27 9.66
N GLY A 42 1.00 11.21 10.45
CA GLY A 42 1.58 11.62 11.73
C GLY A 42 1.83 13.12 11.88
N ARG A 43 2.26 13.49 13.09
CA ARG A 43 2.40 14.89 13.52
C ARG A 43 3.34 15.70 12.63
N ARG A 44 4.49 15.13 12.22
CA ARG A 44 5.49 15.83 11.41
C ARG A 44 5.11 16.01 9.94
N LEU A 45 3.97 15.47 9.51
CA LEU A 45 3.43 15.65 8.16
C LEU A 45 2.35 16.74 8.08
N GLY A 46 2.07 17.43 9.19
CA GLY A 46 1.10 18.53 9.24
C GLY A 46 -0.33 18.09 8.92
N GLY A 47 -0.69 16.85 9.28
CA GLY A 47 -2.01 16.28 8.99
C GLY A 47 -2.29 16.00 7.51
N ARG A 48 -1.28 16.12 6.64
CA ARG A 48 -1.40 15.80 5.21
C ARG A 48 -0.77 14.44 4.90
N PRO A 49 -1.57 13.39 4.68
CA PRO A 49 -1.06 12.07 4.38
C PRO A 49 -0.31 12.07 3.04
N ARG A 50 0.76 11.27 2.96
CA ARG A 50 1.51 11.06 1.71
C ARG A 50 1.37 9.61 1.27
N HIS A 51 1.28 9.41 -0.03
CA HIS A 51 1.14 8.08 -0.62
C HIS A 51 2.25 7.85 -1.64
N THR A 52 2.82 6.66 -1.64
CA THR A 52 3.74 6.21 -2.68
C THR A 52 3.60 4.71 -2.89
N THR A 53 4.06 4.22 -4.03
CA THR A 53 4.13 2.79 -4.30
C THR A 53 5.58 2.34 -4.23
N VAL A 54 5.84 1.24 -3.55
CA VAL A 54 7.19 0.69 -3.36
C VAL A 54 7.23 -0.80 -3.70
N TRP A 55 8.42 -1.27 -4.05
CA TRP A 55 8.77 -2.69 -3.98
C TRP A 55 9.26 -3.02 -2.57
N LEU A 56 8.82 -4.17 -2.03
CA LEU A 56 9.24 -4.66 -0.72
C LEU A 56 9.21 -6.21 -0.62
N PRO A 57 10.35 -6.89 -0.60
CA PRO A 57 11.61 -6.37 -1.11
C PRO A 57 11.54 -6.20 -2.63
N ASP A 58 12.50 -5.48 -3.18
CA ASP A 58 12.88 -5.55 -4.58
C ASP A 58 13.73 -6.83 -4.84
N PRO A 59 14.09 -7.15 -6.10
CA PRO A 59 14.90 -8.32 -6.41
C PRO A 59 16.28 -8.36 -5.73
N GLN A 60 16.76 -7.24 -5.20
CA GLN A 60 18.02 -7.09 -4.47
C GLN A 60 17.82 -7.02 -2.95
N GLY A 61 16.61 -7.27 -2.44
CA GLY A 61 16.31 -7.26 -1.01
C GLY A 61 16.03 -5.88 -0.41
N ARG A 62 15.90 -4.82 -1.22
CA ARG A 62 15.77 -3.43 -0.78
C ARG A 62 14.34 -2.90 -0.89
N VAL A 63 14.10 -1.75 -0.26
CA VAL A 63 12.89 -0.96 -0.53
C VAL A 63 13.20 0.02 -1.65
N THR A 64 12.46 -0.05 -2.74
CA THR A 64 12.63 0.89 -3.86
C THR A 64 11.30 1.49 -4.30
N SER A 65 11.35 2.69 -4.87
CA SER A 65 10.17 3.30 -5.47
C SER A 65 9.70 2.45 -6.64
N ALA A 66 8.44 2.05 -6.63
CA ALA A 66 7.81 1.45 -7.79
C ALA A 66 7.06 2.53 -8.57
N ARG A 67 7.06 2.44 -9.89
CA ARG A 67 6.12 3.25 -10.69
C ARG A 67 4.71 2.89 -10.23
N PRO A 68 3.87 3.84 -9.79
CA PRO A 68 2.53 3.52 -9.36
C PRO A 68 1.78 2.86 -10.52
N VAL A 69 1.31 1.62 -10.32
CA VAL A 69 0.28 1.07 -11.18
C VAL A 69 -0.96 1.90 -10.88
N ARG A 70 -1.40 2.72 -11.85
CA ARG A 70 -2.62 3.50 -11.70
C ARG A 70 -3.77 2.52 -11.55
N ALA A 71 -4.24 2.31 -10.32
CA ALA A 71 -5.47 1.57 -10.09
C ALA A 71 -6.61 2.25 -10.88
N PRO A 72 -7.52 1.49 -11.50
CA PRO A 72 -8.73 2.06 -12.07
C PRO A 72 -9.44 2.87 -11.00
N VAL A 73 -9.81 4.11 -11.31
CA VAL A 73 -10.63 4.93 -10.42
C VAL A 73 -11.94 4.16 -10.20
N PRO A 74 -12.34 3.85 -8.95
CA PRO A 74 -13.61 3.18 -8.70
C PRO A 74 -14.72 4.03 -9.32
N ARG A 75 -15.48 3.48 -10.26
CA ARG A 75 -16.68 4.15 -10.76
C ARG A 75 -17.59 4.37 -9.54
N PRO A 76 -18.16 5.58 -9.34
CA PRO A 76 -19.14 5.78 -8.28
C PRO A 76 -20.25 4.75 -8.49
N GLN A 77 -20.38 3.83 -7.53
CA GLN A 77 -21.46 2.86 -7.54
C GLN A 77 -22.73 3.68 -7.30
N ARG A 78 -23.59 3.78 -8.31
CA ARG A 78 -24.92 4.36 -8.12
C ARG A 78 -25.59 3.51 -7.05
N VAL A 79 -25.78 4.09 -5.86
CA VAL A 79 -26.62 3.49 -4.83
C VAL A 79 -28.03 3.62 -5.36
N GLU A 80 -28.57 2.56 -5.95
CA GLU A 80 -29.98 2.49 -6.28
C GLU A 80 -30.74 2.43 -4.96
N SER A 81 -31.44 3.51 -4.64
CA SER A 81 -32.34 3.56 -3.49
C SER A 81 -33.50 2.63 -3.79
N VAL A 82 -33.55 1.48 -3.12
CA VAL A 82 -34.74 0.62 -3.09
C VAL A 82 -35.80 1.36 -2.27
N ALA A 83 -36.93 1.67 -2.91
CA ALA A 83 -38.13 2.23 -2.28
C ALA A 83 -38.99 1.12 -1.66
#